data_AF-A0A644X8W9-F1
#
_entry.id   AF-A0A644X8W9-F1
#
_cell.length_a   1.000
_cell.length_b   1.000
_cell.length_c   1.000
_cell.angle_alpha   90.00
_cell.angle_beta   90.00
_cell.angle_gamma   90.00
#
_symmetry.space_group_name_H-M   'P 1'
#
loop_
_entity.id
_entity.type
_entity.pdbx_description
1 polymer ?
#
loop_
_entity_poly.entity_id
_entity_poly.type
_entity_poly.pdbx_seq_one_letter_code
_entity_poly.pdbx_strand_id
1 'polypeptide(L)' 'MTMTYLWMLAGKPAAQKSAAYTDVAPGAAYAGAVSWAVEKGVTTGKTADTFAPDTPCTRGQIATFLYRAMH' A
#
# COMPACT_ATOMS: atom_id res chain seq x y z
N MET A 1 1.13 -3.03 8.01
CA MET A 1 0.64 -4.42 8.00
C MET A 1 -0.62 -4.65 7.16
N THR A 2 -1.64 -3.78 7.24
CA THR A 2 -2.95 -3.96 6.55
C THR A 2 -2.83 -4.02 5.02
N MET A 3 -1.93 -3.22 4.43
CA MET A 3 -1.72 -3.22 2.99
C MET A 3 -1.17 -4.54 2.44
N THR A 4 -0.26 -5.17 3.18
CA THR A 4 0.30 -6.47 2.82
C THR A 4 -0.79 -7.55 2.75
N TYR A 5 -1.79 -7.47 3.63
CA TYR A 5 -2.89 -8.44 3.67
C TYR A 5 -3.82 -8.29 2.45
N LEU A 6 -4.17 -7.05 2.09
CA LEU A 6 -4.92 -6.74 0.86
C LEU A 6 -4.20 -7.27 -0.39
N TRP A 7 -2.89 -7.07 -0.47
CA TRP A 7 -2.08 -7.56 -1.57
C TRP A 7 -2.02 -9.09 -1.62
N MET A 8 -1.99 -9.76 -0.47
CA MET A 8 -2.09 -11.22 -0.40
C MET A 8 -3.45 -11.73 -0.88
N LEU A 9 -4.55 -11.08 -0.50
CA LEU A 9 -5.90 -11.42 -0.97
C LEU A 9 -6.04 -11.23 -2.49
N ALA A 10 -5.36 -10.24 -3.06
CA ALA A 10 -5.32 -9.99 -4.50
C ALA A 10 -4.44 -11.01 -5.27
N GLY A 11 -3.78 -11.95 -4.60
CA GLY A 11 -2.91 -12.95 -5.24
C GLY A 11 -1.46 -12.48 -5.46
N LYS A 12 -1.00 -11.48 -4.70
CA LYS A 12 0.34 -10.88 -4.83
C LYS A 12 0.71 -10.42 -6.25
N PRO A 13 -0.16 -9.64 -6.92
CA PRO A 13 0.15 -9.10 -8.24
C PRO A 13 1.40 -8.23 -8.19
N ALA A 14 2.29 -8.40 -9.17
CA ALA A 14 3.43 -7.51 -9.33
C ALA A 14 2.94 -6.12 -9.76
N ALA A 15 3.48 -5.08 -9.13
CA ALA A 15 3.29 -3.71 -9.61
C ALA A 15 4.21 -3.48 -10.82
N GLN A 16 3.70 -2.83 -11.87
CA GLN A 16 4.52 -2.39 -12.99
C GLN A 16 5.42 -1.21 -12.62
N LYS A 17 5.03 -0.40 -11.61
CA LYS A 17 5.84 0.73 -11.16
C LYS A 17 6.04 0.70 -9.65
N SER A 18 7.31 0.78 -9.22
CA SER A 18 7.65 0.93 -7.81
C SER A 18 7.20 2.30 -7.32
N ALA A 19 6.45 2.33 -6.22
CA ALA A 19 6.15 3.58 -5.54
C ALA A 19 7.44 4.09 -4.86
N ALA A 20 7.88 5.29 -5.22
CA ALA A 20 9.10 5.89 -4.70
C ALA A 20 8.77 6.68 -3.41
N TYR A 21 8.71 5.97 -2.29
CA TYR A 21 8.60 6.59 -0.97
C TYR A 21 9.94 6.53 -0.25
N THR A 22 10.29 7.61 0.44
CA THR A 22 11.56 7.76 1.18
C THR A 22 11.67 6.80 2.37
N ASP A 23 10.53 6.35 2.91
CA ASP A 23 10.42 5.44 4.04
C ASP A 23 10.04 4.00 3.65
N VAL A 24 10.08 3.69 2.34
CA VAL A 24 9.86 2.33 1.83
C VAL A 24 11.13 1.85 1.15
N ALA A 25 11.90 1.04 1.87
CA ALA A 25 13.08 0.40 1.30
C ALA A 25 12.67 -0.57 0.16
N PRO A 26 13.39 -0.61 -0.98
CA PRO A 26 13.05 -1.47 -2.13
C PRO A 26 12.98 -2.98 -1.81
N GLY A 27 13.70 -3.42 -0.77
CA GLY A 27 13.69 -4.81 -0.30
C GLY A 27 12.71 -5.10 0.84
N ALA A 28 11.91 -4.12 1.26
CA ALA A 28 10.94 -4.34 2.33
C ALA A 28 9.83 -5.29 1.87
N ALA A 29 9.43 -6.23 2.73
CA ALA A 29 8.39 -7.21 2.42
C ALA A 29 7.04 -6.60 2.03
N TYR A 30 6.79 -5.34 2.43
CA TYR A 30 5.59 -4.57 2.09
C TYR A 30 5.77 -3.63 0.89
N ALA A 31 6.98 -3.45 0.35
CA ALA A 31 7.23 -2.52 -0.76
C ALA A 31 6.43 -2.90 -2.03
N GLY A 32 6.33 -4.19 -2.32
CA GLY A 32 5.52 -4.70 -3.43
C GLY A 32 4.02 -4.42 -3.23
N ALA A 33 3.51 -4.65 -2.02
CA ALA A 33 2.12 -4.35 -1.67
C ALA A 33 1.80 -2.86 -1.78
N VAL A 34 2.70 -2.00 -1.33
CA VAL A 34 2.55 -0.54 -1.42
C VAL A 34 2.58 -0.10 -2.88
N SER A 35 3.52 -0.60 -3.68
CA SER A 35 3.63 -0.25 -5.10
C SER A 35 2.37 -0.64 -5.87
N TRP A 36 1.86 -1.86 -5.64
CA TRP A 36 0.62 -2.32 -6.25
C TRP A 36 -0.56 -1.45 -5.84
N ALA A 37 -0.67 -1.12 -4.56
CA ALA A 37 -1.78 -0.34 -4.05
C ALA A 37 -1.77 1.11 -4.54
N VAL A 38 -0.59 1.70 -4.76
CA VAL A 38 -0.46 3.02 -5.40
C VAL A 38 -0.88 2.94 -6.86
N GLU A 39 -0.42 1.92 -7.57
CA GLU A 39 -0.76 1.71 -8.99
C GLU A 39 -2.26 1.49 -9.20
N LYS A 40 -2.91 0.77 -8.29
CA LYS A 40 -4.37 0.56 -8.29
C LYS A 40 -5.16 1.74 -7.70
N GLY A 41 -4.50 2.80 -7.23
CA GLY A 41 -5.19 3.95 -6.61
C GLY A 41 -5.84 3.64 -5.26
N VAL A 42 -5.51 2.49 -4.65
CA VAL A 42 -5.98 2.11 -3.30
C VAL A 42 -5.46 3.12 -2.26
N THR A 43 -4.22 3.58 -2.44
CA THR A 43 -3.59 4.60 -1.60
C THR A 43 -2.74 5.54 -2.42
N THR A 44 -2.48 6.74 -1.90
CA THR A 44 -1.48 7.69 -2.42
C THR A 44 -0.31 7.87 -1.45
N GLY A 45 -0.28 7.12 -0.35
CA GLY A 45 0.63 7.36 0.77
C GLY A 45 0.08 8.38 1.75
N LYS A 46 0.85 8.67 2.81
CA LYS A 46 0.49 9.65 3.84
C LYS A 46 0.80 11.07 3.37
N THR A 47 1.89 11.23 2.64
CA THR A 47 2.30 12.46 1.93
C THR A 47 2.81 12.10 0.54
N ALA A 48 3.29 13.07 -0.23
CA ALA A 48 3.90 12.83 -1.54
C ALA A 48 5.09 11.85 -1.46
N ASP A 49 5.86 11.91 -0.37
CA ASP A 49 7.14 11.21 -0.25
C ASP A 49 7.18 10.17 0.87
N THR A 50 6.13 10.07 1.69
CA THR A 50 6.08 9.14 2.84
C THR A 50 4.82 8.29 2.87
N PHE A 51 5.00 7.00 3.14
CA PHE A 51 3.94 6.03 3.34
C PHE A 51 3.59 5.83 4.83
N ALA A 52 4.57 5.99 5.71
CA ALA A 52 4.55 5.82 7.15
C ALA A 52 4.08 4.42 7.61
N PRO A 53 4.79 3.34 7.20
CA PRO A 53 4.36 1.96 7.42
C PRO A 53 4.19 1.57 8.90
N ASP A 54 4.95 2.21 9.79
CA ASP A 54 4.94 1.97 11.24
C ASP A 54 3.90 2.80 11.98
N THR A 55 3.19 3.71 11.30
CA THR A 55 2.12 4.48 11.93
C THR A 55 0.87 3.60 12.05
N PRO A 56 0.21 3.56 13.22
CA PRO A 56 -1.05 2.85 13.36
C PRO A 56 -2.09 3.44 12.40
N CYS A 57 -2.66 2.56 11.59
CA CYS A 57 -3.72 2.89 10.64
C CYS A 57 -5.07 2.88 11.36
N THR A 58 -5.89 3.90 11.16
CA THR A 58 -7.22 3.96 11.78
C THR A 58 -8.19 3.01 11.08
N ARG A 59 -9.25 2.57 11.79
CA ARG A 59 -10.30 1.70 11.20
C ARG A 59 -10.92 2.32 9.95
N GLY A 60 -11.09 3.65 9.93
CA GLY A 60 -11.60 4.37 8.76
C GLY A 60 -10.66 4.29 7.56
N GLN A 61 -9.34 4.41 7.76
CA GLN A 61 -8.36 4.25 6.69
C GLN A 61 -8.38 2.82 6.12
N ILE A 62 -8.50 1.81 6.98
CA ILE A 62 -8.60 0.40 6.54
C ILE A 62 -9.85 0.18 5.68
N ALA A 63 -11.00 0.72 6.10
CA ALA A 63 -12.25 0.63 5.33
C ALA A 63 -12.13 1.32 3.96
N THR A 64 -11.48 2.49 3.90
CA THR A 64 -11.22 3.19 2.64
C THR A 64 -10.32 2.38 1.70
N PHE A 65 -9.28 1.74 2.22
CA PHE A 65 -8.41 0.88 1.41
C PHE A 65 -9.16 -0.35 0.88
N LEU A 66 -9.98 -0.99 1.72
CA LEU A 66 -10.84 -2.10 1.29
C LEU A 66 -11.82 -1.66 0.20
N TYR A 67 -12.50 -0.53 0.40
CA TYR A 67 -13.45 0.00 -0.56
C TYR A 67 -12.82 0.26 -1.93
N ARG A 68 -11.65 0.90 -1.96
CA ARG A 68 -10.91 1.20 -3.20
C ARG A 68 -10.24 -0.02 -3.84
N ALA A 69 -9.95 -1.06 -3.08
CA ALA A 69 -9.41 -2.30 -3.63
C ALA A 69 -10.50 -3.16 -4.30
N MET A 70 -11.77 -2.92 -3.99
CA MET A 70 -12.92 -3.70 -4.47
C MET A 70 -13.75 -3.00 -5.56
N HIS A 71 -13.43 -1.76 -5.90
CA HIS A 71 -14.08 -0.96 -6.96
C HIS A 71 -13.03 -0.53 -7.98
#